data_AF-A0A956KTZ8-F1
#
_entry.id   AF-A0A956KTZ8-F1
#
_cell.length_a   1.000
_cell.length_b   1.000
_cell.length_c   1.000
_cell.angle_alpha   90.00
_cell.angle_beta   90.00
_cell.angle_gamma   90.00
#
_symmetry.space_group_name_H-M   'P 1'
#
loop_
_entity.id
_entity.type
_entity.pdbx_description
1 polymer ?
#
loop_
_entity_poly.entity_id
_entity_poly.type
_entity_poly.pdbx_seq_one_letter_code
_entity_poly.pdbx_strand_id
1 'polypeptide(L)'
;MNTLYSRSIALPLVGLLAGIGMSATQGCDNDLAAQCGLSCDSEAFINGQASISGVASIDAFFGAALDLDATMRGVSGELRAELDAIGASVGLSPGASGAELSAAIDAHLGLYVDGGLTIDYQPPRCQASVEATLSAAAECDVEADPGQLTVSCSGSCAAEAGVEVDCGAEATLMCEGTAPNLECSGTCSGSCVADLTAAASCDGTCRGTCEAGGSTMDGFEGRCNGMCTGECAVDVSAGASCSGRCEGSCEYTAPEGGCEASATAHCEANAGASIECDAGCEGTAEPPQVSAECEASVDAKASASLECTPPTLAFGFQFNGAAQGDLQAQAEFRAWLEGFRGHFGAILALRARGEVVAEAAGNLAAAASGAVQGAVDDLSASGDLKASVGAACALGQLPAAADALASSSGALAGNLTASAEVVAAFGG
;
A
#
# COMPACT_ATOMS: atom_id res chain seq x y z
N MET A 1 21.33 4.41 7.94
CA MET A 1 21.96 3.35 7.11
C MET A 1 21.10 2.09 7.16
N ASN A 2 19.85 2.20 6.69
CA ASN A 2 19.04 1.04 6.35
C ASN A 2 19.33 0.76 4.88
N THR A 3 19.85 -0.42 4.61
CA THR A 3 20.05 -0.92 3.25
C THR A 3 18.66 -1.18 2.70
N LEU A 4 18.04 -0.16 2.08
CA LEU A 4 16.96 -0.38 1.14
C LEU A 4 17.57 -1.30 0.09
N TYR A 5 17.26 -2.58 0.22
CA TYR A 5 17.61 -3.61 -0.75
C TYR A 5 16.91 -3.15 -2.02
N SER A 6 17.65 -2.49 -2.91
CA SER A 6 17.30 -2.36 -4.30
C SER A 6 17.28 -3.79 -4.83
N ARG A 7 16.16 -4.50 -4.59
CA ARG A 7 15.72 -5.57 -5.46
C ARG A 7 15.58 -4.86 -6.79
N SER A 8 16.66 -4.90 -7.57
CA SER A 8 16.61 -4.62 -8.98
C SER A 8 15.55 -5.58 -9.47
N ILE A 9 14.34 -5.06 -9.67
CA ILE A 9 13.27 -5.76 -10.36
C ILE A 9 13.85 -5.97 -11.73
N ALA A 10 14.56 -7.08 -11.91
CA ALA A 10 14.91 -7.60 -13.19
C ALA A 10 13.54 -7.94 -13.77
N LEU A 11 12.91 -6.95 -14.41
CA LEU A 11 11.80 -7.14 -15.32
C LEU A 11 12.24 -8.32 -16.18
N PRO A 12 11.72 -9.54 -15.94
CA PRO A 12 12.01 -10.61 -16.86
C PRO A 12 11.38 -10.09 -18.14
N LEU A 13 12.23 -9.82 -19.14
CA LEU A 13 11.81 -9.54 -20.50
C LEU A 13 10.70 -10.56 -20.79
N VAL A 14 9.45 -10.10 -20.79
CA VAL A 14 8.26 -10.85 -21.20
C VAL A 14 8.40 -11.00 -22.71
N GLY A 15 9.37 -11.82 -23.10
CA GLY A 15 9.82 -12.06 -24.46
C GLY A 15 9.59 -13.50 -24.88
N LEU A 16 8.77 -14.26 -24.14
CA LEU A 16 8.63 -15.71 -24.34
C LEU A 16 7.18 -16.21 -24.45
N LEU A 17 6.30 -15.47 -25.11
CA LEU A 17 5.00 -16.00 -25.60
C LEU A 17 4.82 -15.92 -27.12
N ALA A 18 5.89 -15.62 -27.87
CA ALA A 18 5.88 -15.71 -29.33
C ALA A 18 6.12 -17.17 -29.77
N GLY A 19 5.12 -18.05 -29.68
CA GLY A 19 5.31 -19.40 -30.20
C GLY A 19 4.23 -20.47 -29.99
N ILE A 20 3.07 -20.18 -29.41
CA ILE A 20 1.96 -21.15 -29.42
C ILE A 20 1.16 -20.91 -30.70
N GLY A 21 1.48 -21.68 -31.74
CA GLY A 21 0.77 -21.65 -33.02
C GLY A 21 -0.71 -21.96 -32.84
N MET A 22 -1.56 -21.06 -33.36
CA MET A 22 -3.03 -21.12 -33.38
C MET A 22 -3.59 -22.26 -34.27
N SER A 23 -3.06 -23.47 -34.14
CA SER A 23 -3.34 -24.58 -35.05
C SER A 23 -4.32 -25.60 -34.44
N ALA A 24 -5.48 -25.20 -33.89
CA ALA A 24 -6.45 -26.21 -33.41
C ALA A 24 -7.94 -25.85 -33.29
N THR A 25 -8.44 -24.62 -33.54
CA THR A 25 -9.85 -24.29 -33.20
C THR A 25 -10.81 -24.05 -34.38
N GLN A 26 -10.43 -24.35 -35.63
CA GLN A 26 -11.35 -24.22 -36.80
C GLN A 26 -12.54 -25.23 -36.82
N GLY A 27 -12.91 -25.84 -35.69
CA GLY A 27 -13.92 -26.89 -35.61
C GLY A 27 -15.15 -26.61 -34.74
N CYS A 28 -15.16 -25.55 -33.93
CA CYS A 28 -16.36 -25.17 -33.18
C CYS A 28 -17.12 -24.12 -33.99
N ASP A 29 -18.02 -24.55 -34.88
CA ASP A 29 -19.04 -23.64 -35.42
C ASP A 29 -19.76 -22.98 -34.24
N ASN A 30 -19.92 -21.65 -34.28
CA ASN A 30 -20.58 -20.82 -33.24
C ASN A 30 -21.95 -21.40 -32.79
N ASP A 31 -22.56 -22.23 -33.61
CA ASP A 31 -23.80 -22.95 -33.32
C ASP A 31 -23.70 -23.88 -32.11
N LEU A 32 -22.55 -24.52 -31.83
CA LEU A 32 -22.43 -25.45 -30.70
C LEU A 32 -22.27 -24.72 -29.36
N ALA A 33 -21.50 -23.63 -29.34
CA ALA A 33 -21.37 -22.76 -28.17
C ALA A 33 -22.72 -22.12 -27.83
N ALA A 34 -23.43 -21.59 -28.83
CA ALA A 34 -24.77 -21.03 -28.66
C ALA A 34 -25.78 -22.08 -28.14
N GLN A 35 -25.71 -23.32 -28.64
CA GLN A 35 -26.52 -24.44 -28.13
C GLN A 35 -26.21 -24.79 -26.66
N CYS A 36 -24.97 -24.56 -26.22
CA CYS A 36 -24.55 -24.73 -24.82
C CYS A 36 -24.88 -23.51 -23.94
N GLY A 37 -25.44 -22.44 -24.53
CA GLY A 37 -25.72 -21.18 -23.84
C GLY A 37 -24.47 -20.34 -23.56
N LEU A 38 -23.39 -20.56 -24.30
CA LEU A 38 -22.12 -19.86 -24.16
C LEU A 38 -21.95 -18.81 -25.27
N SER A 39 -21.53 -17.60 -24.92
CA SER A 39 -21.13 -16.57 -25.88
C SER A 39 -19.61 -16.53 -25.97
N CYS A 40 -19.05 -17.28 -26.92
CA CYS A 40 -17.61 -17.29 -27.19
C CYS A 40 -17.21 -16.08 -28.05
N ASP A 41 -17.56 -14.89 -27.58
CA ASP A 41 -17.18 -13.65 -28.22
C ASP A 41 -15.67 -13.46 -28.08
N SER A 42 -14.98 -13.24 -29.21
CA SER A 42 -13.54 -12.98 -29.22
C SER A 42 -13.16 -11.73 -28.42
N GLU A 43 -14.11 -10.85 -28.16
CA GLU A 43 -13.95 -9.61 -27.40
C GLU A 43 -14.55 -9.69 -25.98
N ALA A 44 -15.01 -10.86 -25.52
CA ALA A 44 -15.68 -11.04 -24.22
C ALA A 44 -14.84 -10.47 -23.07
N PHE A 45 -13.55 -10.83 -23.00
CA PHE A 45 -12.65 -10.34 -21.96
C PHE A 45 -12.47 -8.81 -22.03
N ILE A 46 -12.25 -8.28 -23.23
CA ILE A 46 -12.05 -6.82 -23.45
C ILE A 46 -13.31 -6.03 -23.05
N ASN A 47 -14.48 -6.65 -23.22
CA ASN A 47 -15.78 -6.10 -22.83
C ASN A 47 -16.08 -6.31 -21.33
N GLY A 48 -15.14 -6.82 -20.53
CA GLY A 48 -15.26 -7.00 -19.08
C GLY A 48 -16.07 -8.24 -18.67
N GLN A 49 -16.19 -9.24 -19.53
CA GLN A 49 -16.88 -10.49 -19.19
C GLN A 49 -15.91 -11.48 -18.53
N ALA A 50 -16.16 -11.82 -17.27
CA ALA A 50 -15.44 -12.88 -16.56
C ALA A 50 -15.99 -14.29 -16.85
N SER A 51 -17.30 -14.41 -17.09
CA SER A 51 -17.97 -15.70 -17.33
C SER A 51 -17.87 -16.13 -18.80
N ILE A 52 -16.66 -16.53 -19.22
CA ILE A 52 -16.34 -16.85 -20.61
C ILE A 52 -16.63 -18.32 -20.92
N SER A 53 -16.31 -19.21 -19.97
CA SER A 53 -16.36 -20.65 -20.15
C SER A 53 -17.62 -21.29 -19.57
N GLY A 54 -18.23 -20.66 -18.55
CA GLY A 54 -19.28 -21.28 -17.75
C GLY A 54 -18.77 -22.36 -16.78
N VAL A 55 -17.44 -22.50 -16.66
CA VAL A 55 -16.76 -23.34 -15.68
C VAL A 55 -16.23 -22.41 -14.59
N ALA A 56 -16.64 -22.66 -13.34
CA ALA A 56 -16.39 -21.74 -12.22
C ALA A 56 -14.91 -21.37 -12.05
N SER A 57 -13.99 -22.34 -12.07
CA SER A 57 -12.56 -22.09 -11.88
C SER A 57 -11.93 -21.26 -13.01
N ILE A 58 -12.30 -21.53 -14.26
CA ILE A 58 -11.81 -20.76 -15.42
C ILE A 58 -12.40 -19.34 -15.40
N ASP A 59 -13.69 -19.21 -15.10
CA ASP A 59 -14.35 -17.90 -15.01
C ASP A 59 -13.83 -17.08 -13.82
N ALA A 60 -13.49 -17.72 -12.71
CA ALA A 60 -12.82 -17.09 -11.56
C ALA A 60 -11.45 -16.55 -11.93
N PHE A 61 -10.66 -17.30 -12.73
CA PHE A 61 -9.38 -16.83 -13.26
C PHE A 61 -9.54 -15.56 -14.11
N PHE A 62 -10.48 -15.55 -15.06
CA PHE A 62 -10.73 -14.35 -15.87
C PHE A 62 -11.28 -13.17 -15.06
N GLY A 63 -12.09 -13.45 -14.04
CA GLY A 63 -12.52 -12.45 -13.07
C GLY A 63 -11.33 -11.83 -12.33
N ALA A 64 -10.44 -12.65 -11.78
CA ALA A 64 -9.21 -12.19 -11.13
C ALA A 64 -8.31 -11.39 -12.07
N ALA A 65 -8.19 -11.81 -13.34
CA ALA A 65 -7.44 -11.06 -14.35
C ALA A 65 -8.05 -9.69 -14.68
N LEU A 66 -9.38 -9.58 -14.73
CA LEU A 66 -10.08 -8.29 -14.93
C LEU A 66 -9.92 -7.36 -13.72
N ASP A 67 -10.08 -7.90 -12.51
CA ASP A 67 -9.91 -7.14 -11.26
C ASP A 67 -8.48 -6.61 -11.13
N LEU A 68 -7.50 -7.44 -11.50
CA LEU A 68 -6.09 -7.06 -11.47
C LEU A 68 -5.73 -6.05 -12.57
N ASP A 69 -6.27 -6.20 -13.79
CA ASP A 69 -6.12 -5.20 -14.86
C ASP A 69 -6.69 -3.83 -14.43
N ALA A 70 -7.90 -3.83 -13.88
CA ALA A 70 -8.55 -2.63 -13.37
C ALA A 70 -7.73 -1.98 -12.24
N THR A 71 -7.22 -2.79 -11.30
CA THR A 71 -6.37 -2.32 -10.20
C THR A 71 -5.08 -1.71 -10.71
N MET A 72 -4.36 -2.39 -11.62
CA MET A 72 -3.13 -1.86 -12.22
C MET A 72 -3.36 -0.51 -12.92
N ARG A 73 -4.46 -0.38 -13.68
CA ARG A 73 -4.83 0.90 -14.31
C ARG A 73 -5.15 1.98 -13.28
N GLY A 74 -5.88 1.63 -12.21
CA GLY A 74 -6.21 2.53 -11.11
C GLY A 74 -4.95 3.06 -10.43
N VAL A 75 -4.11 2.17 -9.92
CA VAL A 75 -2.85 2.52 -9.23
C VAL A 75 -1.93 3.31 -10.17
N SER A 76 -1.81 2.90 -11.43
CA SER A 76 -1.03 3.62 -12.43
C SER A 76 -1.56 5.04 -12.66
N GLY A 77 -2.88 5.21 -12.78
CA GLY A 77 -3.53 6.50 -12.96
C GLY A 77 -3.37 7.41 -11.74
N GLU A 78 -3.57 6.89 -10.54
CA GLU A 78 -3.37 7.60 -9.27
C GLU A 78 -1.92 8.04 -9.11
N LEU A 79 -0.96 7.13 -9.32
CA LEU A 79 0.47 7.43 -9.22
C LEU A 79 0.86 8.53 -10.22
N ARG A 80 0.30 8.49 -11.43
CA ARG A 80 0.52 9.53 -12.44
C ARG A 80 -0.07 10.88 -12.02
N ALA A 81 -1.26 10.88 -11.42
CA ALA A 81 -1.91 12.10 -10.94
C ALA A 81 -1.10 12.77 -9.82
N GLU A 82 -0.56 11.99 -8.87
CA GLU A 82 0.29 12.50 -7.81
C GLU A 82 1.62 13.08 -8.35
N LEU A 83 2.24 12.39 -9.32
CA LEU A 83 3.43 12.89 -10.01
C LEU A 83 3.15 14.21 -10.75
N ASP A 84 1.98 14.34 -11.39
CA ASP A 84 1.56 15.58 -12.04
C ASP A 84 1.27 16.70 -11.06
N ALA A 85 0.71 16.40 -9.89
CA ALA A 85 0.47 17.40 -8.86
C ALA A 85 1.80 17.97 -8.32
N ILE A 86 2.79 17.11 -8.07
CA ILE A 86 4.15 17.56 -7.74
C ILE A 86 4.74 18.38 -8.89
N GLY A 87 4.63 17.89 -10.14
CA GLY A 87 5.12 18.59 -11.32
C GLY A 87 4.53 19.99 -11.46
N ALA A 88 3.22 20.14 -11.28
CA ALA A 88 2.53 21.43 -11.32
C ALA A 88 3.05 22.38 -10.24
N SER A 89 3.37 21.87 -9.04
CA SER A 89 3.92 22.69 -7.93
C SER A 89 5.29 23.30 -8.27
N VAL A 90 6.05 22.66 -9.17
CA VAL A 90 7.36 23.14 -9.65
C VAL A 90 7.31 23.68 -11.08
N GLY A 91 6.12 23.96 -11.60
CA GLY A 91 5.90 24.62 -12.90
C GLY A 91 6.02 23.74 -14.14
N LEU A 92 5.99 22.42 -13.98
CA LEU A 92 5.95 21.47 -15.09
C LEU A 92 4.53 21.23 -15.59
N SER A 93 4.41 20.84 -16.86
CA SER A 93 3.15 20.42 -17.45
C SER A 93 2.84 18.95 -17.10
N PRO A 94 1.57 18.53 -17.12
CA PRO A 94 1.23 17.12 -16.98
C PRO A 94 1.96 16.29 -18.04
N GLY A 95 2.63 15.23 -17.62
CA GLY A 95 3.36 14.31 -18.52
C GLY A 95 4.86 14.24 -18.24
N ALA A 96 5.36 15.06 -17.31
CA ALA A 96 6.79 15.11 -17.02
C ALA A 96 7.35 13.74 -16.60
N SER A 97 8.51 13.42 -17.14
CA SER A 97 9.29 12.25 -16.73
C SER A 97 9.80 12.38 -15.30
N GLY A 98 10.16 11.26 -14.65
CA GLY A 98 10.75 11.29 -13.31
C GLY A 98 12.03 12.12 -13.25
N ALA A 99 12.88 12.04 -14.28
CA ALA A 99 14.08 12.88 -14.43
C ALA A 99 13.77 14.38 -14.53
N GLU A 100 12.75 14.78 -15.29
CA GLU A 100 12.31 16.18 -15.37
C GLU A 100 11.76 16.67 -14.03
N LEU A 101 10.95 15.84 -13.36
CA LEU A 101 10.41 16.13 -12.03
C LEU A 101 11.53 16.30 -11.01
N SER A 102 12.46 15.35 -10.92
CA SER A 102 13.62 15.40 -10.01
C SER A 102 14.44 16.67 -10.24
N ALA A 103 14.78 17.00 -11.49
CA ALA A 103 15.54 18.21 -11.81
C ALA A 103 14.79 19.50 -11.45
N ALA A 104 13.48 19.55 -11.67
CA ALA A 104 12.67 20.72 -11.33
C ALA A 104 12.51 20.88 -9.82
N ILE A 105 12.37 19.79 -9.07
CA ILE A 105 12.33 19.83 -7.60
C ILE A 105 13.68 20.28 -7.04
N ASP A 106 14.79 19.73 -7.52
CA ASP A 106 16.13 20.15 -7.10
C ASP A 106 16.37 21.64 -7.37
N ALA A 107 15.95 22.12 -8.55
CA ALA A 107 16.02 23.54 -8.88
C ALA A 107 15.15 24.40 -7.95
N HIS A 108 13.93 23.94 -7.63
CA HIS A 108 13.04 24.62 -6.69
C HIS A 108 13.63 24.67 -5.28
N LEU A 109 14.17 23.55 -4.78
CA LEU A 109 14.83 23.47 -3.48
C LEU A 109 16.03 24.42 -3.39
N GLY A 110 16.85 24.51 -4.45
CA GLY A 110 18.01 25.40 -4.50
C GLY A 110 17.69 26.89 -4.31
N LEU A 111 16.43 27.30 -4.52
CA LEU A 111 15.98 28.67 -4.25
C LEU A 111 15.88 28.96 -2.74
N TYR A 112 15.59 27.94 -1.93
CA TYR A 112 15.25 28.10 -0.51
C TYR A 112 16.26 27.47 0.45
N VAL A 113 16.78 26.28 0.13
CA VAL A 113 17.56 25.47 1.06
C VAL A 113 18.99 25.26 0.59
N ASP A 114 19.92 25.17 1.52
CA ASP A 114 21.33 24.82 1.27
C ASP A 114 21.55 23.37 1.73
N GLY A 115 22.21 22.56 0.89
CA GLY A 115 22.43 21.14 1.17
C GLY A 115 21.25 20.19 0.89
N GLY A 116 20.13 20.68 0.35
CA GLY A 116 18.99 19.87 -0.08
C GLY A 116 17.96 19.59 1.02
N LEU A 117 17.03 18.67 0.72
CA LEU A 117 15.95 18.22 1.59
C LEU A 117 16.22 16.77 1.97
N THR A 118 16.37 16.48 3.27
CA THR A 118 16.43 15.11 3.79
C THR A 118 15.02 14.67 4.17
N ILE A 119 14.63 13.46 3.75
CA ILE A 119 13.33 12.88 4.09
C ILE A 119 13.55 11.59 4.87
N ASP A 120 13.24 11.64 6.16
CA ASP A 120 13.10 10.44 6.98
C ASP A 120 11.65 9.95 6.88
N TYR A 121 11.47 8.69 6.52
CA TYR A 121 10.13 8.11 6.45
C TYR A 121 10.10 6.68 6.98
N GLN A 122 8.97 6.34 7.59
CA GLN A 122 8.62 4.95 7.86
C GLN A 122 8.01 4.35 6.59
N PRO A 123 8.26 3.06 6.26
CA PRO A 123 7.62 2.44 5.11
C PRO A 123 6.08 2.51 5.18
N PRO A 124 5.38 2.65 4.04
CA PRO A 124 3.93 2.52 4.02
C PRO A 124 3.52 1.12 4.50
N ARG A 125 2.37 1.03 5.17
CA ARG A 125 1.77 -0.24 5.59
C ARG A 125 0.65 -0.60 4.65
N CYS A 126 0.71 -1.79 4.06
CA CYS A 126 -0.31 -2.30 3.16
C CYS A 126 -1.06 -3.45 3.82
N GLN A 127 -2.38 -3.39 3.77
CA GLN A 127 -3.29 -4.38 4.33
C GLN A 127 -4.10 -5.02 3.21
N ALA A 128 -4.10 -6.34 3.17
CA ALA A 128 -4.98 -7.11 2.30
C ALA A 128 -6.27 -7.49 3.06
N SER A 129 -7.40 -7.46 2.36
CA SER A 129 -8.66 -7.95 2.93
C SER A 129 -8.61 -9.48 3.02
N VAL A 130 -8.69 -10.00 4.25
CA VAL A 130 -8.81 -11.45 4.50
C VAL A 130 -10.08 -11.97 3.83
N GLU A 131 -11.20 -11.24 3.95
CA GLU A 131 -12.47 -11.61 3.31
C GLU A 131 -12.36 -11.74 1.79
N ALA A 132 -11.64 -10.83 1.12
CA ALA A 132 -11.40 -10.92 -0.32
C ALA A 132 -10.59 -12.18 -0.69
N THR A 133 -9.57 -12.49 0.12
CA THR A 133 -8.72 -13.67 -0.05
C THR A 133 -9.52 -14.97 0.12
N LEU A 134 -10.33 -15.04 1.18
CA LEU A 134 -11.19 -16.21 1.48
C LEU A 134 -12.28 -16.40 0.44
N SER A 135 -12.91 -15.30 0.00
CA SER A 135 -13.92 -15.34 -1.06
C SER A 135 -13.32 -15.83 -2.38
N ALA A 136 -12.12 -15.35 -2.73
CA ALA A 136 -11.40 -15.80 -3.92
C ALA A 136 -11.07 -17.30 -3.85
N ALA A 137 -10.63 -17.79 -2.69
CA ALA A 137 -10.31 -19.20 -2.49
C ALA A 137 -11.56 -20.08 -2.62
N ALA A 138 -12.67 -19.68 -2.00
CA ALA A 138 -13.94 -20.42 -2.06
C ALA A 138 -14.58 -20.44 -3.45
N GLU A 139 -14.41 -19.39 -4.26
CA GLU A 139 -14.90 -19.35 -5.64
C GLU A 139 -14.14 -20.30 -6.57
N CYS A 140 -12.91 -20.61 -6.21
CA CYS A 140 -11.96 -21.25 -7.09
C CYS A 140 -11.72 -22.73 -6.71
N ASP A 141 -11.80 -23.09 -5.43
CA ASP A 141 -11.81 -24.47 -4.97
C ASP A 141 -13.16 -24.83 -4.32
N VAL A 142 -13.92 -25.70 -5.00
CA VAL A 142 -15.26 -26.15 -4.57
C VAL A 142 -15.19 -26.99 -3.29
N GLU A 143 -14.02 -27.56 -2.96
CA GLU A 143 -13.82 -28.38 -1.78
C GLU A 143 -13.32 -27.58 -0.56
N ALA A 144 -12.95 -26.31 -0.74
CA ALA A 144 -12.55 -25.42 0.33
C ALA A 144 -13.78 -24.91 1.11
N ASP A 145 -13.87 -25.25 2.40
CA ASP A 145 -14.91 -24.70 3.28
C ASP A 145 -14.47 -23.31 3.77
N PRO A 146 -15.13 -22.22 3.36
CA PRO A 146 -14.73 -20.86 3.71
C PRO A 146 -14.64 -20.60 5.22
N GLY A 147 -15.34 -21.39 6.05
CA GLY A 147 -15.27 -21.30 7.50
C GLY A 147 -14.04 -21.95 8.15
N GLN A 148 -13.17 -22.60 7.37
CA GLN A 148 -11.96 -23.31 7.84
C GLN A 148 -10.66 -22.78 7.21
N LEU A 149 -10.75 -21.81 6.31
CA LEU A 149 -9.60 -21.21 5.67
C LEU A 149 -9.03 -20.13 6.60
N THR A 150 -7.79 -20.30 7.02
CA THR A 150 -7.04 -19.27 7.75
C THR A 150 -5.95 -18.69 6.85
N VAL A 151 -5.72 -17.39 6.97
CA VAL A 151 -4.65 -16.68 6.27
C VAL A 151 -3.47 -16.54 7.23
N SER A 152 -2.33 -17.07 6.83
CA SER A 152 -1.08 -16.96 7.58
C SER A 152 -0.41 -15.63 7.22
N CYS A 153 -0.26 -14.73 8.20
CA CYS A 153 0.35 -13.41 7.99
C CYS A 153 1.77 -13.39 8.53
N SER A 154 2.74 -13.03 7.69
CA SER A 154 4.16 -12.94 8.09
C SER A 154 4.58 -11.58 8.67
N GLY A 155 3.65 -10.66 8.87
CA GLY A 155 3.92 -9.30 9.36
C GLY A 155 3.16 -8.99 10.65
N SER A 156 2.12 -8.17 10.56
CA SER A 156 1.27 -7.83 11.69
C SER A 156 -0.21 -8.11 11.44
N CYS A 157 -0.93 -8.62 12.44
CA CYS A 157 -2.38 -8.63 12.40
C CYS A 157 -2.91 -7.32 13.00
N ALA A 158 -3.76 -6.60 12.29
CA ALA A 158 -4.48 -5.46 12.85
C ALA A 158 -5.92 -5.86 13.20
N ALA A 159 -6.40 -5.47 14.37
CA ALA A 159 -7.80 -5.59 14.74
C ALA A 159 -8.35 -4.26 15.25
N GLU A 160 -9.59 -3.97 14.88
CA GLU A 160 -10.28 -2.75 15.32
C GLU A 160 -10.42 -2.68 16.84
N ALA A 161 -10.50 -1.45 17.35
CA ALA A 161 -10.54 -1.17 18.79
C ALA A 161 -11.70 -1.90 19.50
N GLY A 162 -11.37 -2.57 20.61
CA GLY A 162 -12.34 -3.31 21.43
C GLY A 162 -12.51 -4.79 21.10
N VAL A 163 -11.75 -5.32 20.12
CA VAL A 163 -11.64 -6.77 19.89
C VAL A 163 -10.51 -7.33 20.77
N GLU A 164 -10.80 -8.38 21.55
CA GLU A 164 -9.75 -9.16 22.22
C GLU A 164 -8.94 -9.90 21.15
N VAL A 165 -7.71 -9.46 20.91
CA VAL A 165 -6.79 -10.13 19.99
C VAL A 165 -5.86 -11.03 20.78
N ASP A 166 -5.95 -12.34 20.54
CA ASP A 166 -4.97 -13.30 21.00
C ASP A 166 -3.83 -13.35 19.97
N CYS A 167 -2.76 -12.59 20.21
CA CYS A 167 -1.60 -12.55 19.33
C CYS A 167 -0.82 -13.90 19.32
N GLY A 168 -1.19 -14.87 20.15
CA GLY A 168 -0.41 -16.09 20.35
C GLY A 168 0.92 -15.82 21.06
N ALA A 169 1.64 -16.90 21.40
CA ALA A 169 2.90 -16.81 22.16
C ALA A 169 4.08 -16.26 21.34
N GLU A 170 3.93 -16.14 20.02
CA GLU A 170 5.00 -15.80 19.08
C GLU A 170 4.87 -14.40 18.48
N ALA A 171 3.97 -13.56 19.00
CA ALA A 171 3.81 -12.18 18.56
C ALA A 171 3.71 -11.20 19.74
N THR A 172 4.06 -9.94 19.46
CA THR A 172 4.02 -8.84 20.43
C THR A 172 2.79 -7.99 20.17
N LEU A 173 1.96 -7.76 21.21
CA LEU A 173 0.82 -6.85 21.12
C LEU A 173 1.27 -5.39 21.23
N MET A 174 1.16 -4.67 20.11
CA MET A 174 1.30 -3.23 19.99
C MET A 174 -0.07 -2.57 19.90
N CYS A 175 -0.22 -1.40 20.51
CA CYS A 175 -1.47 -0.66 20.53
C CYS A 175 -1.23 0.72 19.94
N GLU A 176 -2.02 1.11 18.96
CA GLU A 176 -2.02 2.46 18.38
C GLU A 176 -3.33 3.18 18.74
N GLY A 177 -3.24 4.34 19.39
CA GLY A 177 -4.41 5.14 19.75
C GLY A 177 -4.25 6.62 19.35
N THR A 178 -5.37 7.25 19.02
CA THR A 178 -5.44 8.67 18.63
C THR A 178 -5.98 9.51 19.79
N ALA A 179 -5.37 10.68 20.00
CA ALA A 179 -5.81 11.72 20.96
C ALA A 179 -7.31 12.07 20.80
N PRO A 180 -8.01 12.61 21.84
CA PRO A 180 -7.48 13.26 23.05
C PRO A 180 -7.50 12.41 24.35
N ASN A 181 -7.96 11.16 24.32
CA ASN A 181 -8.26 10.41 25.55
C ASN A 181 -7.20 9.38 25.97
N LEU A 182 -6.03 9.34 25.31
CA LEU A 182 -5.01 8.32 25.55
C LEU A 182 -3.85 8.85 26.39
N GLU A 183 -3.64 8.29 27.58
CA GLU A 183 -2.39 8.49 28.33
C GLU A 183 -1.29 7.63 27.69
N CYS A 184 -0.45 8.26 26.89
CA CYS A 184 0.59 7.57 26.13
C CYS A 184 1.82 7.29 27.01
N SER A 185 2.10 6.03 27.33
CA SER A 185 3.38 5.64 27.96
C SER A 185 4.46 5.22 26.94
N GLY A 186 4.21 5.46 25.65
CA GLY A 186 5.01 4.97 24.53
C GLY A 186 5.55 6.07 23.64
N THR A 187 5.56 5.77 22.34
CA THR A 187 6.10 6.62 21.30
C THR A 187 5.00 7.53 20.76
N CYS A 188 5.20 8.84 20.80
CA CYS A 188 4.22 9.83 20.31
C CYS A 188 4.70 10.45 18.99
N SER A 189 3.81 10.50 18.00
CA SER A 189 4.00 11.24 16.76
C SER A 189 2.97 12.38 16.69
N GLY A 190 3.42 13.63 16.82
CA GLY A 190 2.54 14.81 16.91
C GLY A 190 3.03 15.82 17.94
N SER A 191 2.10 16.39 18.72
CA SER A 191 2.45 17.30 19.81
C SER A 191 2.36 16.56 21.15
N CYS A 192 3.48 16.48 21.88
CA CYS A 192 3.50 15.97 23.24
C CYS A 192 3.16 17.11 24.20
N VAL A 193 2.02 17.01 24.88
CA VAL A 193 1.53 18.01 25.83
C VAL A 193 1.72 17.48 27.25
N ALA A 194 2.60 18.14 28.01
CA ALA A 194 2.82 17.84 29.42
C ALA A 194 2.20 18.92 30.31
N ASP A 195 1.37 18.51 31.26
CA ASP A 195 0.83 19.37 32.31
C ASP A 195 1.87 19.55 33.45
N LEU A 196 2.59 20.67 33.41
CA LEU A 196 3.61 21.06 34.39
C LEU A 196 2.96 21.75 35.58
N THR A 197 2.63 20.98 36.62
CA THR A 197 2.12 21.51 37.90
C THR A 197 3.17 22.26 38.73
N ALA A 198 4.45 22.08 38.40
CA ALA A 198 5.57 22.81 38.97
C ALA A 198 6.44 23.40 37.85
N ALA A 199 7.07 24.53 38.14
CA ALA A 199 7.95 25.23 37.21
C ALA A 199 9.08 24.31 36.73
N ALA A 200 9.08 23.97 35.44
CA ALA A 200 10.07 23.08 34.81
C ALA A 200 10.51 23.64 33.44
N SER A 201 11.69 23.24 32.98
CA SER A 201 12.18 23.65 31.64
C SER A 201 11.30 23.03 30.56
N CYS A 202 10.88 23.83 29.59
CA CYS A 202 10.07 23.42 28.44
C CYS A 202 10.73 23.91 27.15
N ASP A 203 11.19 23.00 26.29
CA ASP A 203 11.85 23.35 25.02
C ASP A 203 10.87 23.74 23.89
N GLY A 204 9.57 23.52 24.12
CA GLY A 204 8.46 23.79 23.20
C GLY A 204 7.67 25.06 23.50
N THR A 205 6.38 25.03 23.14
CA THR A 205 5.42 26.11 23.40
C THR A 205 4.85 25.94 24.81
N CYS A 206 5.16 26.89 25.68
CA CYS A 206 4.58 27.01 27.00
C CYS A 206 3.25 27.77 26.93
N ARG A 207 2.19 27.19 27.49
CA ARG A 207 0.87 27.79 27.74
C ARG A 207 0.62 27.83 29.25
N GLY A 208 0.83 28.98 29.87
CA GLY A 208 0.68 29.12 31.33
C GLY A 208 1.50 30.27 31.90
N THR A 209 2.31 29.99 32.91
CA THR A 209 3.21 30.96 33.53
C THR A 209 4.65 30.68 33.10
N CYS A 210 5.31 31.68 32.50
CA CYS A 210 6.73 31.60 32.11
C CYS A 210 7.59 32.45 33.06
N GLU A 211 8.58 31.81 33.69
CA GLU A 211 9.58 32.45 34.55
C GLU A 211 10.94 32.48 33.86
N ALA A 212 11.35 33.66 33.36
CA ALA A 212 12.62 33.83 32.67
C ALA A 212 13.32 35.13 33.09
N GLY A 213 14.61 35.05 33.40
CA GLY A 213 15.44 36.24 33.70
C GLY A 213 14.98 37.05 34.92
N GLY A 214 14.29 36.42 35.88
CA GLY A 214 13.73 37.10 37.07
C GLY A 214 12.39 37.80 36.84
N SER A 215 11.77 37.63 35.66
CA SER A 215 10.42 38.09 35.36
C SER A 215 9.46 36.91 35.27
N THR A 216 8.26 37.09 35.81
CA THR A 216 7.15 36.12 35.74
C THR A 216 6.06 36.68 34.81
N MET A 217 5.64 35.89 33.83
CA MET A 217 4.57 36.24 32.89
C MET A 217 3.44 35.22 33.01
N ASP A 218 2.29 35.61 33.55
CA ASP A 218 1.08 34.79 33.62
C ASP A 218 0.29 34.85 32.31
N GLY A 219 -0.31 33.71 31.91
CA GLY A 219 -1.07 33.59 30.66
C GLY A 219 -0.19 33.69 29.41
N PHE A 220 1.08 33.32 29.52
CA PHE A 220 2.04 33.26 28.44
C PHE A 220 1.71 32.11 27.48
N GLU A 221 1.70 32.41 26.18
CA GLU A 221 1.59 31.43 25.09
C GLU A 221 2.75 31.68 24.13
N GLY A 222 3.75 30.79 24.13
CA GLY A 222 4.92 30.93 23.26
C GLY A 222 6.13 30.15 23.76
N ARG A 223 7.31 30.41 23.17
CA ARG A 223 8.56 29.75 23.56
C ARG A 223 9.16 30.41 24.80
N CYS A 224 9.17 29.71 25.93
CA CYS A 224 9.67 30.22 27.21
C CYS A 224 11.16 29.83 27.38
N ASN A 225 12.07 30.81 27.38
CA ASN A 225 13.51 30.59 27.65
C ASN A 225 13.82 30.43 29.16
N GLY A 226 12.94 29.76 29.91
CA GLY A 226 12.95 29.69 31.37
C GLY A 226 12.14 28.52 31.90
N MET A 227 11.56 28.65 33.09
CA MET A 227 10.68 27.62 33.64
C MET A 227 9.23 27.90 33.24
N CYS A 228 8.57 26.90 32.69
CA CYS A 228 7.15 26.89 32.37
C CYS A 228 6.37 26.20 33.50
N THR A 229 5.25 26.80 33.91
CA THR A 229 4.21 26.15 34.75
C THR A 229 2.90 26.23 33.99
N GLY A 230 2.21 25.11 33.76
CA GLY A 230 1.07 25.02 32.84
C GLY A 230 1.28 23.94 31.79
N GLU A 231 0.77 24.13 30.57
CA GLU A 231 0.94 23.17 29.48
C GLU A 231 2.24 23.44 28.71
N CYS A 232 3.08 22.41 28.57
CA CYS A 232 4.23 22.43 27.68
C CYS A 232 3.93 21.55 26.47
N ALA A 233 3.73 22.16 25.31
CA ALA A 233 3.52 21.47 24.05
C ALA A 233 4.82 21.43 23.25
N VAL A 234 5.36 20.24 23.02
CA VAL A 234 6.55 20.02 22.20
C VAL A 234 6.13 19.26 20.96
N ASP A 235 6.34 19.84 19.79
CA ASP A 235 6.24 19.10 18.53
C ASP A 235 7.34 18.06 18.49
N VAL A 236 6.94 16.79 18.64
CA VAL A 236 7.82 15.64 18.56
C VAL A 236 7.74 15.09 17.15
N SER A 237 8.82 15.32 16.40
CA SER A 237 9.03 14.71 15.09
C SER A 237 9.31 13.22 15.29
N ALA A 238 8.40 12.38 14.81
CA ALA A 238 8.52 10.92 14.65
C ALA A 238 9.38 10.20 15.72
N GLY A 239 8.74 9.60 16.71
CA GLY A 239 9.39 8.53 17.48
C GLY A 239 9.89 8.89 18.89
N ALA A 240 9.54 10.05 19.44
CA ALA A 240 9.99 10.43 20.77
C ALA A 240 9.10 9.86 21.88
N SER A 241 9.73 9.40 22.96
CA SER A 241 9.01 8.99 24.18
C SER A 241 8.38 10.22 24.84
N CYS A 242 7.05 10.24 24.91
CA CYS A 242 6.26 11.27 25.58
C CYS A 242 5.68 10.68 26.86
N SER A 243 5.91 11.32 28.01
CA SER A 243 5.28 10.93 29.29
C SER A 243 4.04 11.75 29.63
N GLY A 244 3.56 12.57 28.68
CA GLY A 244 2.37 13.41 28.79
C GLY A 244 1.25 12.95 27.86
N ARG A 245 0.27 13.83 27.63
CA ARG A 245 -0.80 13.61 26.65
C ARG A 245 -0.22 13.76 25.24
N CYS A 246 -0.34 12.72 24.43
CA CYS A 246 0.01 12.80 23.02
C CYS A 246 -1.18 13.38 22.24
N GLU A 247 -1.05 14.59 21.70
CA GLU A 247 -1.95 15.16 20.69
C GLU A 247 -1.48 14.71 19.30
N GLY A 248 -1.70 13.43 19.00
CA GLY A 248 -1.21 12.75 17.80
C GLY A 248 -1.56 11.26 17.80
N SER A 249 -0.74 10.45 17.13
CA SER A 249 -0.78 8.99 17.28
C SER A 249 0.19 8.55 18.37
N CYS A 250 -0.26 7.65 19.24
CA CYS A 250 0.53 7.03 20.27
C CYS A 250 0.64 5.54 20.02
N GLU A 251 1.87 5.03 19.98
CA GLU A 251 2.17 3.61 19.84
C GLU A 251 2.82 3.10 21.14
N TYR A 252 2.25 2.05 21.75
CA TYR A 252 2.78 1.43 22.97
C TYR A 252 2.63 -0.09 22.98
N THR A 253 3.51 -0.79 23.67
CA THR A 253 3.40 -2.24 23.90
C THR A 253 2.55 -2.48 25.16
N ALA A 254 1.41 -3.16 25.01
CA ALA A 254 0.56 -3.46 26.16
C ALA A 254 1.14 -4.62 26.99
N PRO A 255 1.23 -4.49 28.33
CA PRO A 255 1.55 -5.62 29.19
C PRO A 255 0.35 -6.59 29.20
N GLU A 256 0.56 -7.81 28.66
CA GLU A 256 -0.34 -8.98 28.66
C GLU A 256 -1.78 -8.68 29.13
N GLY A 257 -2.65 -8.20 28.22
CA GLY A 257 -4.02 -7.84 28.62
C GLY A 257 -4.89 -7.07 27.62
N GLY A 258 -4.44 -6.84 26.38
CA GLY A 258 -5.22 -6.12 25.37
C GLY A 258 -4.93 -4.62 25.31
N CYS A 259 -5.38 -3.99 24.23
CA CYS A 259 -5.33 -2.54 24.05
C CYS A 259 -6.52 -1.86 24.73
N GLU A 260 -6.36 -0.60 25.14
CA GLU A 260 -7.49 0.21 25.60
C GLU A 260 -8.60 0.28 24.53
N ALA A 261 -9.87 0.40 24.92
CA ALA A 261 -11.03 0.27 24.03
C ALA A 261 -11.10 1.28 22.85
N SER A 262 -10.22 2.27 22.82
CA SER A 262 -10.07 3.26 21.73
C SER A 262 -8.76 3.11 20.95
N ALA A 263 -7.96 2.09 21.24
CA ALA A 263 -6.70 1.82 20.56
C ALA A 263 -6.85 0.58 19.64
N THR A 264 -6.32 0.70 18.43
CA THR A 264 -6.18 -0.40 17.47
C THR A 264 -5.12 -1.35 17.97
N ALA A 265 -5.42 -2.65 17.97
CA ALA A 265 -4.50 -3.68 18.37
C ALA A 265 -3.72 -4.20 17.14
N HIS A 266 -2.41 -4.26 17.26
CA HIS A 266 -1.49 -4.79 16.28
C HIS A 266 -0.69 -5.94 16.90
N CYS A 267 -0.84 -7.15 16.38
CA CYS A 267 0.01 -8.27 16.75
C CYS A 267 1.18 -8.31 15.79
N GLU A 268 2.39 -7.97 16.21
CA GLU A 268 3.58 -8.02 15.36
C GLU A 268 4.28 -9.38 15.54
N ALA A 269 4.41 -10.14 14.44
CA ALA A 269 5.06 -11.44 14.47
C ALA A 269 6.55 -11.28 14.79
N ASN A 270 7.06 -12.11 15.71
CA ASN A 270 8.51 -12.17 15.90
C ASN A 270 9.17 -12.73 14.63
N ALA A 271 10.38 -12.27 14.30
CA ALA A 271 11.05 -12.59 13.04
C ALA A 271 11.02 -14.09 12.67
N GLY A 272 10.21 -14.43 11.67
CA GLY A 272 10.04 -15.78 11.13
C GLY A 272 8.82 -16.57 11.66
N ALA A 273 8.01 -15.97 12.54
CA ALA A 273 6.70 -16.50 12.91
C ALA A 273 5.63 -16.00 11.94
N SER A 274 4.57 -16.79 11.75
CA SER A 274 3.34 -16.33 11.12
C SER A 274 2.20 -16.36 12.13
N ILE A 275 1.26 -15.43 11.97
CA ILE A 275 0.09 -15.30 12.84
C ILE A 275 -1.16 -15.53 11.99
N GLU A 276 -2.11 -16.28 12.52
CA GLU A 276 -3.44 -16.40 11.91
C GLU A 276 -4.24 -15.14 12.22
N CYS A 277 -4.59 -14.38 11.18
CA CYS A 277 -5.36 -13.14 11.33
C CYS A 277 -6.81 -13.32 10.87
N ASP A 278 -7.77 -12.93 11.71
CA ASP A 278 -9.20 -12.97 11.35
C ASP A 278 -9.69 -11.70 10.62
N ALA A 279 -9.02 -10.55 10.82
CA ALA A 279 -9.53 -9.25 10.38
C ALA A 279 -8.67 -8.55 9.32
N GLY A 280 -7.34 -8.58 9.45
CA GLY A 280 -6.44 -7.93 8.50
C GLY A 280 -5.00 -8.39 8.68
N CYS A 281 -4.29 -8.52 7.55
CA CYS A 281 -2.87 -8.86 7.52
C CYS A 281 -2.09 -7.67 6.92
N GLU A 282 -1.22 -7.07 7.73
CA GLU A 282 -0.15 -6.18 7.30
C GLU A 282 1.06 -7.03 6.90
N GLY A 283 1.43 -6.99 5.62
CA GLY A 283 2.55 -7.77 5.09
C GLY A 283 2.11 -8.82 4.06
N THR A 284 2.83 -9.94 3.99
CA THR A 284 2.50 -11.04 3.06
C THR A 284 1.48 -11.96 3.70
N ALA A 285 0.30 -12.00 3.11
CA ALA A 285 -0.72 -12.99 3.38
C ALA A 285 -0.39 -14.26 2.59
N GLU A 286 -0.02 -15.34 3.27
CA GLU A 286 0.03 -16.66 2.63
C GLU A 286 -1.40 -17.17 2.44
N PRO A 287 -1.80 -17.44 1.18
CA PRO A 287 -3.14 -17.95 0.90
C PRO A 287 -3.33 -19.34 1.52
N PRO A 288 -4.58 -19.75 1.78
CA PRO A 288 -4.85 -21.11 2.23
C PRO A 288 -4.37 -22.13 1.19
N GLN A 289 -4.17 -23.38 1.61
CA GLN A 289 -3.78 -24.47 0.70
C GLN A 289 -4.89 -24.73 -0.32
N VAL A 290 -4.75 -24.13 -1.50
CA VAL A 290 -5.61 -24.33 -2.67
C VAL A 290 -4.77 -24.95 -3.80
N SER A 291 -5.42 -25.33 -4.91
CA SER A 291 -4.67 -25.79 -6.08
C SER A 291 -3.74 -24.68 -6.62
N ALA A 292 -2.65 -25.04 -7.30
CA ALA A 292 -1.67 -24.07 -7.80
C ALA A 292 -2.29 -23.05 -8.79
N GLU A 293 -3.31 -23.48 -9.53
CA GLU A 293 -4.10 -22.63 -10.43
C GLU A 293 -4.90 -21.59 -9.65
N CYS A 294 -5.35 -22.00 -8.47
CA CYS A 294 -6.18 -21.21 -7.60
C CYS A 294 -5.39 -20.20 -6.80
N GLU A 295 -4.20 -20.59 -6.35
CA GLU A 295 -3.28 -19.75 -5.60
C GLU A 295 -3.01 -18.43 -6.32
N ALA A 296 -2.76 -18.47 -7.63
CA ALA A 296 -2.52 -17.26 -8.43
C ALA A 296 -3.76 -16.36 -8.56
N SER A 297 -4.95 -16.94 -8.64
CA SER A 297 -6.21 -16.18 -8.72
C SER A 297 -6.55 -15.53 -7.37
N VAL A 298 -6.28 -16.25 -6.28
CA VAL A 298 -6.42 -15.76 -4.90
C VAL A 298 -5.44 -14.63 -4.64
N ASP A 299 -4.16 -14.81 -4.97
CA ASP A 299 -3.11 -13.78 -4.87
C ASP A 299 -3.47 -12.51 -5.66
N ALA A 300 -3.97 -12.69 -6.89
CA ALA A 300 -4.43 -11.57 -7.72
C ALA A 300 -5.61 -10.81 -7.09
N LYS A 301 -6.62 -11.49 -6.55
CA LYS A 301 -7.76 -10.84 -5.89
C LYS A 301 -7.38 -10.20 -4.55
N ALA A 302 -6.55 -10.86 -3.76
CA ALA A 302 -6.01 -10.30 -2.52
C ALA A 302 -5.24 -9.01 -2.80
N SER A 303 -4.36 -9.03 -3.80
CA SER A 303 -3.58 -7.87 -4.25
C SER A 303 -4.46 -6.75 -4.83
N ALA A 304 -5.55 -7.10 -5.51
CA ALA A 304 -6.52 -6.11 -6.00
C ALA A 304 -7.21 -5.36 -4.85
N SER A 305 -7.49 -6.07 -3.75
CA SER A 305 -8.14 -5.52 -2.54
C SER A 305 -7.21 -4.78 -1.59
N LEU A 306 -5.92 -4.70 -1.90
CA LEU A 306 -4.91 -4.18 -0.99
C LEU A 306 -5.01 -2.65 -0.83
N GLU A 307 -5.06 -2.21 0.42
CA GLU A 307 -5.06 -0.79 0.79
C GLU A 307 -3.74 -0.45 1.48
N CYS A 308 -3.04 0.59 0.99
CA CYS A 308 -1.81 1.06 1.61
C CYS A 308 -2.02 2.42 2.27
N THR A 309 -1.65 2.50 3.54
CA THR A 309 -1.67 3.77 4.29
C THR A 309 -0.43 4.60 3.96
N PRO A 310 -0.57 5.94 3.78
CA PRO A 310 0.57 6.83 3.60
C PRO A 310 1.56 6.77 4.76
N PRO A 311 2.87 6.82 4.48
CA PRO A 311 3.88 6.81 5.52
C PRO A 311 3.93 8.12 6.31
N THR A 312 4.44 8.08 7.54
CA THR A 312 4.82 9.29 8.25
C THR A 312 6.13 9.85 7.69
N LEU A 313 6.08 11.11 7.26
CA LEU A 313 7.23 11.83 6.69
C LEU A 313 7.77 12.88 7.65
N ALA A 314 9.08 12.89 7.86
CA ALA A 314 9.80 13.96 8.54
C ALA A 314 10.82 14.59 7.58
N PHE A 315 10.76 15.92 7.48
CA PHE A 315 11.59 16.69 6.55
C PHE A 315 12.66 17.46 7.31
N GLY A 316 13.92 17.19 7.00
CA GLY A 316 15.08 17.94 7.46
C GLY A 316 15.60 18.88 6.37
N PHE A 317 15.76 20.16 6.68
CA PHE A 317 16.35 21.14 5.76
C PHE A 317 16.97 22.33 6.50
N GLN A 318 17.86 23.04 5.81
CA GLN A 318 18.42 24.31 6.27
C GLN A 318 18.21 25.38 5.20
N PHE A 319 17.62 26.52 5.59
CA PHE A 319 17.47 27.65 4.67
C PHE A 319 18.84 28.18 4.23
N ASN A 320 18.96 28.49 2.94
CA ASN A 320 20.13 29.18 2.39
C ASN A 320 20.18 30.63 2.91
N GLY A 321 21.33 31.30 2.69
CA GLY A 321 21.55 32.66 3.20
C GLY A 321 20.55 33.71 2.67
N ALA A 322 19.96 33.49 1.48
CA ALA A 322 18.95 34.39 0.92
C ALA A 322 17.60 34.22 1.62
N ALA A 323 17.13 32.97 1.78
CA ALA A 323 15.86 32.65 2.42
C ALA A 323 15.89 32.83 3.94
N GLN A 324 17.05 32.63 4.60
CA GLN A 324 17.16 32.76 6.05
C GLN A 324 16.79 34.16 6.57
N GLY A 325 17.03 35.21 5.77
CA GLY A 325 16.66 36.59 6.10
C GLY A 325 15.28 37.04 5.60
N ASP A 326 14.60 36.22 4.79
CA ASP A 326 13.35 36.56 4.13
C ASP A 326 12.19 35.71 4.68
N LEU A 327 11.38 36.32 5.55
CA LEU A 327 10.23 35.66 6.18
C LEU A 327 9.16 35.24 5.17
N GLN A 328 9.01 35.97 4.06
CA GLN A 328 8.04 35.62 3.02
C GLN A 328 8.50 34.38 2.27
N ALA A 329 9.76 34.33 1.86
CA ALA A 329 10.33 33.15 1.21
C ALA A 329 10.24 31.89 2.09
N GLN A 330 10.45 32.03 3.41
CA GLN A 330 10.28 30.92 4.35
C GLN A 330 8.84 30.43 4.44
N ALA A 331 7.86 31.34 4.44
CA ALA A 331 6.45 31.00 4.48
C ALA A 331 6.01 30.31 3.19
N GLU A 332 6.43 30.81 2.04
CA GLU A 332 6.16 30.21 0.72
C GLU A 332 6.75 28.79 0.62
N PHE A 333 8.00 28.60 1.04
CA PHE A 333 8.62 27.28 1.06
C PHE A 333 7.90 26.29 1.97
N ARG A 334 7.53 26.71 3.20
CA ARG A 334 6.80 25.84 4.14
C ARG A 334 5.42 25.45 3.60
N ALA A 335 4.70 26.40 2.99
CA ALA A 335 3.41 26.12 2.36
C ALA A 335 3.54 25.15 1.19
N TRP A 336 4.58 25.31 0.35
CA TRP A 336 4.89 24.35 -0.70
C TRP A 336 5.22 22.96 -0.13
N LEU A 337 6.05 22.90 0.93
CA LEU A 337 6.47 21.66 1.56
C LEU A 337 5.31 20.87 2.16
N GLU A 338 4.30 21.56 2.73
CA GLU A 338 3.07 20.92 3.23
C GLU A 338 2.28 20.24 2.11
N GLY A 339 2.13 20.91 0.96
CA GLY A 339 1.49 20.31 -0.22
C GLY A 339 2.32 19.15 -0.79
N PHE A 340 3.63 19.35 -0.90
CA PHE A 340 4.58 18.33 -1.36
C PHE A 340 4.54 17.08 -0.47
N ARG A 341 4.48 17.24 0.86
CA ARG A 341 4.38 16.15 1.83
C ARG A 341 3.18 15.23 1.56
N GLY A 342 2.01 15.80 1.27
CA GLY A 342 0.81 15.02 0.97
C GLY A 342 0.99 14.14 -0.26
N HIS A 343 1.41 14.75 -1.38
CA HIS A 343 1.61 14.05 -2.65
C HIS A 343 2.75 13.02 -2.58
N PHE A 344 3.86 13.36 -1.91
CA PHE A 344 4.99 12.45 -1.75
C PHE A 344 4.62 11.24 -0.90
N GLY A 345 3.85 11.43 0.18
CA GLY A 345 3.33 10.34 1.00
C GLY A 345 2.40 9.42 0.20
N ALA A 346 1.49 9.99 -0.61
CA ALA A 346 0.63 9.23 -1.50
C ALA A 346 1.42 8.42 -2.53
N ILE A 347 2.45 9.01 -3.15
CA ILE A 347 3.35 8.31 -4.08
C ILE A 347 4.01 7.10 -3.42
N LEU A 348 4.50 7.23 -2.19
CA LEU A 348 5.15 6.12 -1.49
C LEU A 348 4.15 4.97 -1.22
N ALA A 349 2.93 5.28 -0.77
CA ALA A 349 1.88 4.27 -0.57
C ALA A 349 1.45 3.59 -1.88
N LEU A 350 1.22 4.38 -2.93
CA LEU A 350 0.85 3.88 -4.25
C LEU A 350 1.96 3.05 -4.89
N ARG A 351 3.22 3.40 -4.64
CA ARG A 351 4.36 2.61 -5.09
C ARG A 351 4.39 1.25 -4.41
N ALA A 352 4.22 1.20 -3.08
CA ALA A 352 4.17 -0.07 -2.36
C ALA A 352 3.00 -0.94 -2.85
N ARG A 353 1.81 -0.36 -3.04
CA ARG A 353 0.67 -1.05 -3.65
C ARG A 353 1.00 -1.56 -5.06
N GLY A 354 1.58 -0.70 -5.89
CA GLY A 354 1.90 -1.02 -7.28
C GLY A 354 2.95 -2.12 -7.42
N GLU A 355 3.93 -2.20 -6.52
CA GLU A 355 4.92 -3.29 -6.49
C GLU A 355 4.25 -4.64 -6.20
N VAL A 356 3.35 -4.71 -5.21
CA VAL A 356 2.58 -5.94 -4.90
C VAL A 356 1.66 -6.35 -6.06
N VAL A 357 0.90 -5.40 -6.61
CA VAL A 357 0.00 -5.65 -7.74
C VAL A 357 0.77 -6.11 -8.98
N ALA A 358 1.95 -5.55 -9.24
CA ALA A 358 2.80 -5.96 -10.36
C ALA A 358 3.36 -7.38 -10.19
N GLU A 359 3.71 -7.78 -8.97
CA GLU A 359 4.13 -9.14 -8.64
C GLU A 359 2.99 -10.14 -8.86
N ALA A 360 1.80 -9.85 -8.33
CA ALA A 360 0.60 -10.67 -8.53
C ALA A 360 0.24 -10.82 -10.02
N ALA A 361 0.43 -9.76 -10.82
CA ALA A 361 0.22 -9.84 -12.27
C ALA A 361 1.23 -10.76 -12.97
N GLY A 362 2.48 -10.77 -12.51
CA GLY A 362 3.49 -11.72 -12.98
C GLY A 362 3.13 -13.16 -12.64
N ASN A 363 2.69 -13.40 -11.40
CA ASN A 363 2.27 -14.73 -10.92
C ASN A 363 1.06 -15.24 -11.71
N LEU A 364 0.02 -14.40 -11.87
CA LEU A 364 -1.18 -14.74 -12.61
C LEU A 364 -0.88 -15.03 -14.08
N ALA A 365 -0.03 -14.23 -14.73
CA ALA A 365 0.38 -14.46 -16.11
C ALA A 365 1.17 -15.76 -16.28
N ALA A 366 2.02 -16.12 -15.31
CA ALA A 366 2.76 -17.37 -15.30
C ALA A 366 1.83 -18.59 -15.12
N ALA A 367 0.81 -18.46 -14.25
CA ALA A 367 -0.16 -19.52 -13.98
C ALA A 367 -1.18 -19.71 -15.12
N ALA A 368 -1.50 -18.65 -15.87
CA ALA A 368 -2.58 -18.62 -16.88
C ALA A 368 -2.59 -19.82 -17.83
N SER A 369 -1.45 -20.11 -18.46
CA SER A 369 -1.37 -21.18 -19.47
C SER A 369 -1.48 -22.58 -18.86
N GLY A 370 -0.87 -22.81 -17.70
CA GLY A 370 -0.93 -24.09 -17.00
C GLY A 370 -2.32 -24.35 -16.44
N ALA A 371 -2.94 -23.35 -15.84
CA ALA A 371 -4.25 -23.44 -15.23
C ALA A 371 -5.35 -23.74 -16.24
N VAL A 372 -5.41 -22.97 -17.33
CA VAL A 372 -6.44 -23.19 -18.35
C VAL A 372 -6.21 -24.50 -19.10
N GLN A 373 -4.95 -24.85 -19.40
CA GLN A 373 -4.68 -26.13 -20.08
C GLN A 373 -5.01 -27.33 -19.19
N GLY A 374 -4.66 -27.30 -17.90
CA GLY A 374 -5.01 -28.34 -16.94
C GLY A 374 -6.52 -28.54 -16.83
N ALA A 375 -7.28 -27.44 -16.73
CA ALA A 375 -8.73 -27.48 -16.72
C ALA A 375 -9.30 -28.06 -18.03
N VAL A 376 -8.74 -27.70 -19.19
CA VAL A 376 -9.15 -28.26 -20.50
C VAL A 376 -8.92 -29.77 -20.57
N ASP A 377 -7.76 -30.23 -20.07
CA ASP A 377 -7.40 -31.65 -20.11
C ASP A 377 -8.32 -32.48 -19.19
N ASP A 378 -8.61 -31.99 -17.99
CA ASP A 378 -9.53 -32.64 -17.04
C ASP A 378 -10.98 -32.67 -17.54
N LEU A 379 -11.45 -31.58 -18.15
CA LEU A 379 -12.79 -31.51 -18.73
C LEU A 379 -12.93 -32.38 -19.98
N SER A 380 -11.86 -32.53 -20.75
CA SER A 380 -11.83 -33.48 -21.87
C SER A 380 -11.95 -34.93 -21.40
N ALA A 381 -11.41 -35.24 -20.21
CA ALA A 381 -11.52 -36.56 -19.61
C ALA A 381 -12.91 -36.84 -18.99
N SER A 382 -13.61 -35.81 -18.50
CA SER A 382 -14.91 -35.96 -17.84
C SER A 382 -16.08 -36.21 -18.81
N GLY A 383 -15.91 -35.86 -20.09
CA GLY A 383 -16.94 -36.02 -21.12
C GLY A 383 -18.07 -34.99 -21.06
N ASP A 384 -17.93 -33.93 -20.25
CA ASP A 384 -18.86 -32.80 -20.24
C ASP A 384 -18.61 -31.92 -21.48
N LEU A 385 -19.45 -32.11 -22.49
CA LEU A 385 -19.36 -31.36 -23.74
C LEU A 385 -19.47 -29.84 -23.51
N LYS A 386 -20.34 -29.39 -22.60
CA LYS A 386 -20.51 -27.96 -22.35
C LYS A 386 -19.24 -27.38 -21.74
N ALA A 387 -18.68 -28.06 -20.75
CA ALA A 387 -17.44 -27.62 -20.11
C ALA A 387 -16.25 -27.63 -21.10
N SER A 388 -16.15 -28.65 -21.97
CA SER A 388 -15.09 -28.71 -22.98
C SER A 388 -15.18 -27.58 -24.02
N VAL A 389 -16.39 -27.24 -24.47
CA VAL A 389 -16.63 -26.11 -25.39
C VAL A 389 -16.30 -24.78 -24.69
N GLY A 390 -16.75 -24.61 -23.44
CA GLY A 390 -16.43 -23.44 -22.63
C GLY A 390 -14.93 -23.23 -22.42
N ALA A 391 -14.20 -24.31 -22.11
CA ALA A 391 -12.76 -24.28 -21.93
C ALA A 391 -12.03 -23.91 -23.24
N ALA A 392 -12.50 -24.40 -24.40
CA ALA A 392 -11.96 -23.99 -25.69
C ALA A 392 -12.19 -22.49 -25.98
N CYS A 393 -13.33 -21.94 -25.56
CA CYS A 393 -13.61 -20.51 -25.69
C CYS A 393 -12.71 -19.66 -24.79
N ALA A 394 -12.50 -20.11 -23.55
CA ALA A 394 -11.54 -19.52 -22.62
C ALA A 394 -10.11 -19.53 -23.17
N LEU A 395 -9.64 -20.65 -23.73
CA LEU A 395 -8.33 -20.71 -24.39
C LEU A 395 -8.19 -19.66 -25.50
N GLY A 396 -9.26 -19.39 -26.24
CA GLY A 396 -9.31 -18.33 -27.25
C GLY A 396 -9.20 -16.91 -26.68
N GLN A 397 -9.58 -16.69 -25.43
CA GLN A 397 -9.54 -15.40 -24.74
C GLN A 397 -8.22 -15.13 -24.00
N LEU A 398 -7.42 -16.16 -23.71
CA LEU A 398 -6.12 -16.01 -23.03
C LEU A 398 -5.19 -14.96 -23.65
N PRO A 399 -5.05 -14.85 -24.99
CA PRO A 399 -4.21 -13.81 -25.58
C PRO A 399 -4.72 -12.40 -25.27
N ALA A 400 -6.04 -12.18 -25.28
CA ALA A 400 -6.61 -10.88 -24.95
C ALA A 400 -6.41 -10.51 -23.48
N ALA A 401 -6.55 -11.48 -22.57
CA ALA A 401 -6.25 -11.30 -21.16
C ALA A 401 -4.77 -10.99 -20.91
N ALA A 402 -3.87 -11.72 -21.57
CA ALA A 402 -2.43 -11.50 -21.49
C ALA A 402 -2.03 -10.12 -22.02
N ASP A 403 -2.59 -9.69 -23.17
CA ASP A 403 -2.32 -8.38 -23.76
C ASP A 403 -2.82 -7.23 -22.86
N ALA A 404 -4.00 -7.38 -22.25
CA ALA A 404 -4.54 -6.40 -21.32
C ALA A 404 -3.64 -6.26 -20.07
N LEU A 405 -3.33 -7.38 -19.41
CA LEU A 405 -2.45 -7.40 -18.24
C LEU A 405 -1.06 -6.85 -18.56
N ALA A 406 -0.48 -7.20 -19.71
CA ALA A 406 0.82 -6.70 -20.15
C ALA A 406 0.81 -5.18 -20.40
N SER A 407 -0.25 -4.66 -21.03
CA SER A 407 -0.40 -3.21 -21.26
C SER A 407 -0.53 -2.45 -19.93
N SER A 408 -1.34 -2.94 -19.01
CA SER A 408 -1.57 -2.30 -17.70
C SER A 408 -0.34 -2.39 -16.80
N SER A 409 0.33 -3.54 -16.80
CA SER A 409 1.62 -3.74 -16.12
C SER A 409 2.71 -2.82 -16.68
N GLY A 410 2.79 -2.65 -18.00
CA GLY A 410 3.73 -1.75 -18.64
C GLY A 410 3.50 -0.28 -18.26
N ALA A 411 2.24 0.16 -18.20
CA ALA A 411 1.89 1.50 -17.75
C ALA A 411 2.25 1.71 -16.26
N LEU A 412 1.90 0.76 -15.40
CA LEU A 412 2.23 0.79 -13.98
C LEU A 412 3.75 0.82 -13.76
N ALA A 413 4.51 -0.05 -14.43
CA ALA A 413 5.97 -0.09 -14.34
C ALA A 413 6.63 1.23 -14.77
N GLY A 414 6.10 1.89 -15.80
CA GLY A 414 6.55 3.22 -16.20
C GLY A 414 6.36 4.26 -15.09
N ASN A 415 5.19 4.27 -14.46
CA ASN A 415 4.91 5.18 -13.35
C ASN A 415 5.70 4.84 -12.07
N LEU A 416 5.89 3.56 -11.76
CA LEU A 416 6.74 3.11 -10.66
C LEU A 416 8.19 3.58 -10.87
N THR A 417 8.71 3.48 -12.10
CA THR A 417 10.05 3.98 -12.44
C THR A 417 10.15 5.49 -12.25
N ALA A 418 9.19 6.26 -12.78
CA ALA A 418 9.17 7.71 -12.61
C ALA A 418 9.08 8.11 -11.13
N SER A 419 8.28 7.40 -10.33
CA SER A 419 8.19 7.62 -8.89
C SER A 419 9.49 7.30 -8.15
N ALA A 420 10.19 6.23 -8.56
CA ALA A 420 11.47 5.85 -7.98
C ALA A 420 12.55 6.91 -8.24
N GLU A 421 12.56 7.53 -9.43
CA GLU A 421 13.46 8.65 -9.75
C GLU A 421 13.18 9.86 -8.86
N VAL A 422 11.91 10.21 -8.65
CA VAL A 422 11.53 11.30 -7.73
C VAL A 422 11.95 10.97 -6.30
N VAL A 423 11.68 9.77 -5.80
CA VAL A 423 12.07 9.37 -4.44
C VAL A 423 13.59 9.35 -4.27
N ALA A 424 14.34 8.89 -5.29
CA ALA A 424 15.79 8.85 -5.26
C ALA A 424 16.44 10.24 -5.18
N ALA A 425 15.75 11.30 -5.61
CA ALA A 425 16.24 12.68 -5.47
C ALA A 425 16.41 13.11 -4.00
N PHE A 426 15.74 12.43 -3.06
CA PHE A 426 15.75 12.77 -1.63
C PHE A 426 16.45 11.73 -0.74
N GLY A 427 16.78 10.56 -1.28
CA GLY A 427 17.42 9.46 -0.55
C GLY A 427 18.94 9.47 -0.72
N GLY A 428 19.64 10.20 0.16
CA GLY A 428 21.10 10.19 0.30
C GLY A 428 21.62 9.21 1.34
#